data_AF-A0AAE2TMQ8-F1
#
_entry.id   AF-A0AAE2TMQ8-F1
#
_cell.length_a   1.000
_cell.length_b   1.000
_cell.length_c   1.000
_cell.angle_alpha   90.00
_cell.angle_beta   90.00
_cell.angle_gamma   90.00
#
_symmetry.space_group_name_H-M   'P 1'
#
loop_
_entity.id
_entity.type
_entity.pdbx_description
1 polymer ?
#
loop_
_entity_poly.entity_id
_entity_poly.type
_entity_poly.pdbx_seq_one_letter_code
_entity_poly.pdbx_strand_id
1 'polypeptide(L)'
;MKNKWLSFFSGKVQMEVKGKGIERLLNECTRNGIAIFAVKKKQDCVLLMIQLQDVHAFRRVIRKHECKASFTKRKGLPFLLLKSKLNLGFTAGFVMFFVILFLLSNMIWDIDIKGAKPETEHQMMKHLEEIGVKKGRLQFLMMTPEKIQKSLTNGIDNITWVGVELNGTALHMKVVEKNEPTKEKYVSPRHIVAKKKAVIKRMFVQKGQPMAFVNDHVDKGQLLVSGLIGNEDRKVASKAEIYGETWYKSEVTVPLETSFTLYTGKVRTKHKLSFGSWGVPFWGFGLNEEPLKHPKTEEEKHPFQFLGLKLPVSYVKEQTRESETSVRTYTKDEAVQAGIKMGRQDVEKRLSGSGEVESEKVLHQSVENGKVKLIILYQVIEDIVQTTPIVQGD
;
A
#
# COMPACT_ATOMS: atom_id res chain seq x y z
N MET A 1 52.83 -13.69 18.17
CA MET A 1 51.47 -13.54 18.76
C MET A 1 50.57 -14.64 18.21
N LYS A 2 50.28 -15.71 18.98
CA LYS A 2 49.34 -16.76 18.52
C LYS A 2 47.91 -16.24 18.66
N ASN A 3 47.17 -16.20 17.55
CA ASN A 3 45.82 -15.64 17.47
C ASN A 3 44.90 -16.24 18.54
N LYS A 4 44.36 -15.38 19.42
CA LYS A 4 43.45 -15.78 20.51
C LYS A 4 42.24 -16.59 20.01
N TRP A 5 41.83 -16.39 18.77
CA TRP A 5 40.69 -17.05 18.12
C TRP A 5 40.96 -18.54 17.82
N LEU A 6 42.10 -18.89 17.24
CA LEU A 6 42.49 -20.29 16.99
C LEU A 6 42.54 -21.11 18.30
N SER A 7 42.98 -20.46 19.37
CA SER A 7 43.05 -21.10 20.69
C SER A 7 41.68 -21.34 21.36
N PHE A 8 40.60 -20.72 20.86
CA PHE A 8 39.23 -20.98 21.31
C PHE A 8 38.67 -22.25 20.65
N PHE A 9 38.94 -22.44 19.35
CA PHE A 9 38.57 -23.65 18.60
C PHE A 9 39.31 -24.90 19.11
N SER A 10 40.60 -24.78 19.46
CA SER A 10 41.39 -25.91 19.98
C SER A 10 41.10 -26.29 21.44
N GLY A 11 40.43 -25.41 22.21
CA GLY A 11 40.22 -25.58 23.65
C GLY A 11 41.43 -25.26 24.52
N LYS A 12 41.15 -24.87 25.77
CA LYS A 12 42.12 -24.52 26.82
C LYS A 12 41.75 -25.16 28.14
N VAL A 13 42.77 -25.51 28.91
CA VAL A 13 42.60 -26.07 30.23
C VAL A 13 43.41 -25.26 31.24
N GLN A 14 42.74 -24.86 32.32
CA GLN A 14 43.36 -24.22 33.47
C GLN A 14 43.73 -25.30 34.48
N MET A 15 44.98 -25.26 34.90
CA MET A 15 45.57 -26.18 35.85
C MET A 15 46.12 -25.41 37.05
N GLU A 16 46.08 -26.05 38.21
CA GLU A 16 46.70 -25.60 39.44
C GLU A 16 47.88 -26.53 39.74
N VAL A 17 49.07 -25.97 39.85
CA VAL A 17 50.30 -26.71 40.12
C VAL A 17 50.81 -26.37 41.53
N LYS A 18 51.09 -27.39 42.33
CA LYS A 18 51.64 -27.31 43.69
C LYS A 18 52.92 -28.14 43.79
N GLY A 19 53.97 -27.63 44.40
CA GLY A 19 55.23 -28.36 44.57
C GLY A 19 56.44 -27.45 44.66
N LYS A 20 57.61 -28.04 44.88
CA LYS A 20 58.89 -27.33 44.90
C LYS A 20 59.45 -27.24 43.48
N GLY A 21 60.03 -26.09 43.11
CA GLY A 21 60.72 -25.91 41.82
C GLY A 21 59.79 -25.64 40.60
N ILE A 22 58.66 -24.98 40.80
CA ILE A 22 57.68 -24.68 39.73
C ILE A 22 58.32 -23.92 38.54
N GLU A 23 59.30 -23.04 38.80
CA GLU A 23 60.01 -22.29 37.76
C GLU A 23 60.79 -23.20 36.79
N ARG A 24 61.39 -24.29 37.29
CA ARG A 24 62.09 -25.29 36.48
C ARG A 24 61.12 -26.05 35.58
N LEU A 25 59.94 -26.39 36.11
CA LEU A 25 58.86 -27.02 35.36
C LEU A 25 58.34 -26.11 34.24
N LEU A 26 58.12 -24.81 34.53
CA LEU A 26 57.67 -23.85 33.51
C LEU A 26 58.70 -23.69 32.38
N ASN A 27 59.99 -23.67 32.72
CA ASN A 27 61.08 -23.60 31.76
C ASN A 27 61.16 -24.86 30.88
N GLU A 28 61.01 -26.05 31.47
CA GLU A 28 61.01 -27.31 30.71
C GLU A 28 59.77 -27.45 29.82
N CYS A 29 58.60 -26.99 30.27
CA CYS A 29 57.42 -26.92 29.42
C CYS A 29 57.64 -26.01 28.19
N THR A 30 58.25 -24.85 28.40
CA THR A 30 58.56 -23.91 27.30
C THR A 30 59.56 -24.52 26.31
N ARG A 31 60.59 -25.24 26.80
CA ARG A 31 61.57 -25.96 25.95
C ARG A 31 60.94 -27.10 25.14
N ASN A 32 59.95 -27.79 25.70
CA ASN A 32 59.20 -28.84 25.01
C ASN A 32 58.08 -28.30 24.10
N GLY A 33 58.06 -27.00 23.82
CA GLY A 33 57.08 -26.37 22.93
C GLY A 33 55.67 -26.24 23.51
N ILE A 34 55.48 -26.51 24.80
CA ILE A 34 54.18 -26.40 25.48
C ILE A 34 53.93 -24.91 25.77
N ALA A 35 52.96 -24.34 25.08
CA ALA A 35 52.63 -22.94 25.25
C ALA A 35 51.82 -22.71 26.53
N ILE A 36 52.44 -22.08 27.52
CA ILE A 36 51.82 -21.72 28.79
C ILE A 36 51.31 -20.29 28.72
N PHE A 37 50.07 -20.07 29.17
CA PHE A 37 49.41 -18.78 29.15
C PHE A 37 48.82 -18.44 30.53
N ALA A 38 48.65 -17.15 30.81
CA ALA A 38 47.92 -16.63 31.98
C ALA A 38 48.39 -17.24 33.32
N VAL A 39 49.70 -17.24 33.54
CA VAL A 39 50.31 -17.70 34.79
C VAL A 39 49.96 -16.72 35.92
N LYS A 40 49.37 -17.22 37.00
CA LYS A 40 49.08 -16.45 38.22
C LYS A 40 49.60 -17.21 39.43
N LYS A 41 50.50 -16.58 40.17
CA LYS A 41 51.00 -17.11 41.46
C LYS A 41 49.96 -16.83 42.55
N LYS A 42 49.57 -17.87 43.28
CA LYS A 42 48.87 -17.83 44.57
C LYS A 42 49.84 -18.35 45.64
N GLN A 43 49.53 -18.10 46.93
CA GLN A 43 50.44 -18.35 48.05
C GLN A 43 51.14 -19.72 47.99
N ASP A 44 50.38 -20.81 47.81
CA ASP A 44 50.92 -22.18 47.76
C ASP A 44 50.79 -22.88 46.38
N CYS A 45 50.34 -22.16 45.35
CA CYS A 45 50.07 -22.77 44.05
C CYS A 45 50.22 -21.80 42.87
N VAL A 46 50.55 -22.34 41.69
CA VAL A 46 50.58 -21.57 40.45
C VAL A 46 49.44 -22.03 39.55
N LEU A 47 48.59 -21.08 39.18
CA LEU A 47 47.54 -21.29 38.18
C LEU A 47 48.14 -21.01 36.81
N LEU A 48 47.99 -21.96 35.89
CA LEU A 48 48.47 -21.83 34.52
C LEU A 48 47.44 -22.36 33.53
N MET A 49 47.43 -21.82 32.32
CA MET A 49 46.57 -22.30 31.23
C MET A 49 47.44 -22.90 30.13
N ILE A 50 47.05 -24.09 29.67
CA ILE A 50 47.66 -24.77 28.52
C ILE A 50 46.60 -25.07 27.46
N GLN A 51 47.05 -25.30 26.23
CA GLN A 51 46.20 -25.71 25.13
C GLN A 51 45.80 -27.20 25.32
N LEU A 52 44.57 -27.57 24.92
CA LEU A 52 44.06 -28.93 25.16
C LEU A 52 44.95 -30.03 24.54
N GLN A 53 45.51 -29.76 23.36
CA GLN A 53 46.43 -30.66 22.65
C GLN A 53 47.73 -30.94 23.45
N ASP A 54 48.18 -29.98 24.25
CA ASP A 54 49.47 -30.06 24.96
C ASP A 54 49.35 -30.73 26.34
N VAL A 55 48.13 -31.10 26.77
CA VAL A 55 47.86 -31.72 28.08
C VAL A 55 48.63 -33.04 28.23
N HIS A 56 48.72 -33.85 27.17
CA HIS A 56 49.45 -35.11 27.19
C HIS A 56 50.97 -34.92 27.30
N ALA A 57 51.52 -33.91 26.61
CA ALA A 57 52.93 -33.57 26.70
C ALA A 57 53.25 -33.01 28.10
N PHE A 58 52.40 -32.13 28.63
CA PHE A 58 52.52 -31.57 29.97
C PHE A 58 52.51 -32.63 31.08
N ARG A 59 51.67 -33.67 30.95
CA ARG A 59 51.65 -34.79 31.90
C ARG A 59 52.95 -35.58 31.93
N ARG A 60 53.68 -35.69 30.81
CA ARG A 60 55.00 -36.33 30.77
C ARG A 60 56.05 -35.49 31.48
N VAL A 61 56.00 -34.17 31.34
CA VAL A 61 56.94 -33.24 31.99
C VAL A 61 56.74 -33.23 33.50
N ILE A 62 55.50 -33.13 33.99
CA ILE A 62 55.20 -33.13 35.44
C ILE A 62 55.76 -34.35 36.15
N ARG A 63 55.72 -35.53 35.54
CA ARG A 63 56.21 -36.78 36.17
C ARG A 63 57.70 -36.76 36.51
N LYS A 64 58.48 -35.87 35.89
CA LYS A 64 59.92 -35.71 36.16
C LYS A 64 60.22 -34.74 37.31
N HIS A 65 59.21 -34.02 37.81
CA HIS A 65 59.35 -33.01 38.85
C HIS A 65 58.52 -33.37 40.09
N GLU A 66 58.92 -32.88 41.26
CA GLU A 66 58.16 -33.02 42.52
C GLU A 66 56.95 -32.07 42.59
N CYS A 67 56.21 -31.98 41.49
CA CYS A 67 55.05 -31.10 41.34
C CYS A 67 53.79 -31.94 41.12
N LYS A 68 52.70 -31.56 41.79
CA LYS A 68 51.35 -32.10 41.57
C LYS A 68 50.53 -31.09 40.80
N ALA A 69 49.83 -31.53 39.76
CA ALA A 69 48.93 -30.66 38.99
C ALA A 69 47.50 -31.18 39.04
N SER A 70 46.55 -30.28 39.32
CA SER A 70 45.11 -30.54 39.29
C SER A 70 44.43 -29.71 38.20
N PHE A 71 43.39 -30.25 37.58
CA PHE A 71 42.61 -29.55 36.55
C PHE A 71 41.47 -28.78 37.20
N THR A 72 41.49 -27.45 37.12
CA THR A 72 40.48 -26.61 37.79
C THR A 72 39.36 -26.18 36.85
N LYS A 73 39.68 -25.73 35.62
CA LYS A 73 38.67 -25.23 34.67
C LYS A 73 38.96 -25.70 33.24
N ARG A 74 37.91 -26.08 32.51
CA ARG A 74 37.95 -26.46 31.09
C ARG A 74 37.19 -25.40 30.30
N LYS A 75 37.79 -24.81 29.27
CA LYS A 75 37.19 -23.73 28.46
C LYS A 75 37.45 -23.94 26.97
N GLY A 76 36.50 -23.58 26.12
CA GLY A 76 36.64 -23.58 24.66
C GLY A 76 35.58 -24.41 23.95
N LEU A 77 35.61 -24.34 22.62
CA LEU A 77 34.62 -24.92 21.72
C LEU A 77 34.40 -26.44 21.90
N PRO A 78 35.43 -27.31 22.05
CA PRO A 78 35.20 -28.74 22.27
C PRO A 78 34.45 -29.04 23.57
N PHE A 79 34.68 -28.26 24.63
CA PHE A 79 33.98 -28.42 25.91
C PHE A 79 32.56 -27.84 25.90
N LEU A 80 32.31 -26.81 25.08
CA LEU A 80 30.97 -26.29 24.83
C LEU A 80 30.13 -27.28 24.01
N LEU A 81 30.70 -27.90 22.97
CA LEU A 81 30.03 -28.95 22.21
C LEU A 81 29.68 -30.17 23.08
N LEU A 82 30.60 -30.61 23.94
CA LEU A 82 30.35 -31.69 24.91
C LEU A 82 29.24 -31.35 25.91
N LYS A 83 29.22 -30.12 26.45
CA LYS A 83 28.11 -29.65 27.30
C LYS A 83 26.80 -29.52 26.53
N SER A 84 26.86 -29.18 25.25
CA SER A 84 25.67 -29.01 24.43
C SER A 84 25.03 -30.34 24.02
N LYS A 85 25.75 -31.46 24.07
CA LYS A 85 25.15 -32.80 23.90
C LYS A 85 24.11 -33.14 24.98
N LEU A 86 24.17 -32.51 26.16
CA LEU A 86 23.16 -32.68 27.22
C LEU A 86 21.86 -31.93 26.90
N ASN A 87 21.93 -30.87 26.07
CA ASN A 87 20.80 -30.05 25.65
C ASN A 87 20.69 -30.03 24.12
N LEU A 88 20.44 -31.22 23.53
CA LEU A 88 20.26 -31.37 22.08
C LEU A 88 19.23 -30.39 21.52
N GLY A 89 18.14 -30.13 22.25
CA GLY A 89 17.10 -29.17 21.83
C GLY A 89 17.62 -27.75 21.62
N PHE A 90 18.49 -27.24 22.51
CA PHE A 90 19.03 -25.88 22.39
C PHE A 90 19.99 -25.75 21.20
N THR A 91 20.82 -26.76 20.97
CA THR A 91 21.73 -26.75 19.81
C THR A 91 21.00 -26.94 18.50
N ALA A 92 20.05 -27.86 18.44
CA ALA A 92 19.20 -28.05 17.28
C ALA A 92 18.43 -26.77 16.95
N GLY A 93 17.85 -26.11 17.97
CA GLY A 93 17.16 -24.83 17.80
C GLY A 93 18.07 -23.71 17.29
N PHE A 94 19.29 -23.59 17.83
CA PHE A 94 20.27 -22.60 17.38
C PHE A 94 20.68 -22.83 15.93
N VAL A 95 20.97 -24.07 15.53
CA VAL A 95 21.29 -24.41 14.14
C VAL A 95 20.07 -24.16 13.23
N MET A 96 18.89 -24.60 13.65
CA MET A 96 17.64 -24.40 12.91
C MET A 96 17.34 -22.91 12.70
N PHE A 97 17.62 -22.06 13.69
CA PHE A 97 17.47 -20.62 13.58
C PHE A 97 18.32 -20.03 12.44
N PHE A 98 19.59 -20.43 12.32
CA PHE A 98 20.44 -20.00 11.19
C PHE A 98 20.00 -20.58 9.86
N VAL A 99 19.52 -21.83 9.83
CA VAL A 99 18.96 -22.42 8.61
C VAL A 99 17.73 -21.64 8.16
N ILE A 100 16.82 -21.31 9.08
CA ILE A 100 15.63 -20.50 8.79
C ILE A 100 16.04 -19.10 8.31
N LEU A 101 16.97 -18.42 8.99
CA LEU A 101 17.46 -17.11 8.55
C LEU A 101 18.06 -17.16 7.14
N PHE A 102 18.84 -18.20 6.85
CA PHE A 102 19.42 -18.39 5.53
C PHE A 102 18.35 -18.58 4.44
N LEU A 103 17.33 -19.41 4.71
CA LEU A 103 16.20 -19.62 3.80
C LEU A 103 15.40 -18.33 3.59
N LEU A 104 15.03 -17.62 4.66
CA LEU A 104 14.25 -16.38 4.58
C LEU A 104 15.03 -15.24 3.89
N SER A 105 16.35 -15.20 4.07
CA SER A 105 17.23 -14.23 3.40
C SER A 105 17.40 -14.50 1.90
N ASN A 106 17.15 -15.73 1.44
CA ASN A 106 17.23 -16.13 0.03
C ASN A 106 15.84 -16.37 -0.56
N MET A 107 14.78 -15.85 0.05
CA MET A 107 13.41 -15.99 -0.44
C MET A 107 12.94 -14.68 -1.08
N ILE A 108 12.21 -14.77 -2.20
CA ILE A 108 11.57 -13.59 -2.80
C ILE A 108 10.33 -13.24 -1.98
N TRP A 109 10.33 -12.06 -1.38
CA TRP A 109 9.18 -11.52 -0.65
C TRP A 109 8.32 -10.62 -1.52
N ASP A 110 8.96 -9.91 -2.45
CA ASP A 110 8.24 -8.94 -3.27
C ASP A 110 8.68 -8.96 -4.74
N ILE A 111 7.72 -8.63 -5.59
CA ILE A 111 7.88 -8.52 -7.04
C ILE A 111 7.28 -7.17 -7.42
N ASP A 112 8.15 -6.23 -7.81
CA ASP A 112 7.82 -4.84 -8.09
C ASP A 112 7.97 -4.58 -9.59
N ILE A 113 6.86 -4.30 -10.27
CA ILE A 113 6.81 -4.07 -11.72
C ILE A 113 6.53 -2.58 -11.95
N LYS A 114 7.47 -1.89 -12.61
CA LYS A 114 7.36 -0.46 -12.94
C LYS A 114 7.30 -0.24 -14.44
N GLY A 115 6.45 0.70 -14.87
CA GLY A 115 6.33 1.11 -16.27
C GLY A 115 5.38 0.28 -17.12
N ALA A 116 4.58 -0.61 -16.50
CA ALA A 116 3.53 -1.37 -17.17
C ALA A 116 2.14 -0.81 -16.83
N LYS A 117 1.20 -0.93 -17.76
CA LYS A 117 -0.24 -0.74 -17.49
C LYS A 117 -0.75 -1.92 -16.65
N PRO A 118 -1.84 -1.73 -15.87
CA PRO A 118 -2.39 -2.79 -15.01
C PRO A 118 -2.71 -4.11 -15.75
N GLU A 119 -3.17 -4.02 -17.00
CA GLU A 119 -3.47 -5.20 -17.83
C GLU A 119 -2.20 -6.00 -18.16
N THR A 120 -1.12 -5.30 -18.51
CA THR A 120 0.17 -5.90 -18.88
C THR A 120 0.89 -6.45 -17.64
N GLU A 121 0.83 -5.73 -16.52
CA GLU A 121 1.34 -6.19 -15.22
C GLU A 121 0.67 -7.51 -14.81
N HIS A 122 -0.65 -7.63 -14.98
CA HIS A 122 -1.37 -8.87 -14.68
C HIS A 122 -0.95 -10.04 -15.58
N GLN A 123 -0.73 -9.78 -16.88
CA GLN A 123 -0.20 -10.79 -17.81
C GLN A 123 1.21 -11.22 -17.43
N MET A 124 2.07 -10.28 -17.07
CA MET A 124 3.43 -10.57 -16.58
C MET A 124 3.40 -11.43 -15.32
N MET A 125 2.55 -11.10 -14.35
CA MET A 125 2.45 -11.86 -13.11
C MET A 125 2.04 -13.31 -13.37
N LYS A 126 1.07 -13.55 -14.27
CA LYS A 126 0.67 -14.90 -14.70
C LYS A 126 1.82 -15.66 -15.37
N HIS A 127 2.51 -15.01 -16.30
CA HIS A 127 3.64 -15.63 -17.01
C HIS A 127 4.79 -15.98 -16.05
N LEU A 128 5.05 -15.12 -15.06
CA LEU A 128 6.03 -15.37 -14.00
C LEU A 128 5.65 -16.60 -13.16
N GLU A 129 4.38 -16.74 -12.79
CA GLU A 129 3.89 -17.90 -12.06
C GLU A 129 4.06 -19.22 -12.85
N GLU A 130 3.79 -19.20 -14.16
CA GLU A 130 3.97 -20.35 -15.06
C GLU A 130 5.43 -20.81 -15.13
N ILE A 131 6.38 -19.87 -15.17
CA ILE A 131 7.82 -20.19 -15.14
C ILE A 131 8.36 -20.44 -13.72
N GLY A 132 7.49 -20.47 -12.71
CA GLY A 132 7.83 -20.80 -11.33
C GLY A 132 8.46 -19.65 -10.52
N VAL A 133 8.37 -18.41 -11.01
CA VAL A 133 8.79 -17.20 -10.30
C VAL A 133 7.58 -16.62 -9.56
N LYS A 134 7.55 -16.81 -8.24
CA LYS A 134 6.45 -16.35 -7.38
C LYS A 134 6.95 -15.90 -6.02
N LYS A 135 6.11 -15.12 -5.32
CA LYS A 135 6.36 -14.74 -3.92
C LYS A 135 6.49 -16.01 -3.07
N GLY A 136 7.52 -16.06 -2.22
CA GLY A 136 7.87 -17.22 -1.39
C GLY A 136 8.80 -18.25 -2.04
N ARG A 137 9.24 -18.04 -3.29
CA ARG A 137 10.20 -18.95 -3.94
C ARG A 137 11.64 -18.62 -3.52
N LEU A 138 12.47 -19.66 -3.34
CA LEU A 138 13.89 -19.53 -3.03
C LEU A 138 14.69 -19.15 -4.29
N GLN A 139 15.55 -18.14 -4.16
CA GLN A 139 16.31 -17.53 -5.25
C GLN A 139 17.15 -18.52 -6.06
N PHE A 140 17.79 -19.47 -5.38
CA PHE A 140 18.61 -20.50 -6.03
C PHE A 140 17.81 -21.62 -6.72
N LEU A 141 16.47 -21.69 -6.52
CA LEU A 141 15.58 -22.61 -7.23
C LEU A 141 14.88 -21.95 -8.43
N MET A 142 15.17 -20.69 -8.71
CA MET A 142 14.62 -19.93 -9.83
C MET A 142 15.60 -19.84 -11.00
N MET A 143 15.07 -19.47 -12.15
CA MET A 143 15.88 -19.14 -13.32
C MET A 143 16.69 -17.86 -13.06
N THR A 144 17.81 -17.70 -13.79
CA THR A 144 18.60 -16.48 -13.72
C THR A 144 17.78 -15.27 -14.21
N PRO A 145 18.04 -14.05 -13.71
CA PRO A 145 17.34 -12.84 -14.15
C PRO A 145 17.31 -12.67 -15.67
N GLU A 146 18.39 -13.02 -16.36
CA GLU A 146 18.52 -13.01 -17.82
C GLU A 146 17.53 -13.95 -18.53
N LYS A 147 17.32 -15.15 -17.97
CA LYS A 147 16.36 -16.11 -18.51
C LYS A 147 14.92 -15.65 -18.28
N ILE A 148 14.65 -15.05 -17.11
CA ILE A 148 13.35 -14.46 -16.80
C ILE A 148 13.05 -13.32 -17.78
N GLN A 149 14.01 -12.41 -17.99
CA GLN A 149 13.92 -11.33 -18.96
C GLN A 149 13.61 -11.84 -20.37
N LYS A 150 14.35 -12.86 -20.84
CA LYS A 150 14.13 -13.45 -22.16
C LYS A 150 12.76 -14.12 -22.28
N SER A 151 12.31 -14.82 -21.24
CA SER A 151 11.00 -15.46 -21.20
C SER A 151 9.86 -14.43 -21.28
N LEU A 152 9.96 -13.34 -20.51
CA LEU A 152 8.95 -12.28 -20.51
C LEU A 152 8.90 -11.53 -21.84
N THR A 153 10.07 -11.20 -22.41
CA THR A 153 10.15 -10.49 -23.68
C THR A 153 9.60 -11.31 -24.84
N ASN A 154 9.75 -12.64 -24.80
CA ASN A 154 9.25 -13.54 -25.85
C ASN A 154 7.80 -13.99 -25.62
N GLY A 155 7.33 -14.04 -24.37
CA GLY A 155 6.01 -14.55 -24.01
C GLY A 155 4.88 -13.52 -24.10
N ILE A 156 5.22 -12.23 -24.08
CA ILE A 156 4.22 -11.14 -24.02
C ILE A 156 4.47 -10.17 -25.17
N ASP A 157 3.59 -10.20 -26.17
CA ASP A 157 3.74 -9.40 -27.38
C ASP A 157 3.65 -7.89 -27.12
N ASN A 158 2.95 -7.47 -26.06
CA ASN A 158 2.77 -6.05 -25.72
C ASN A 158 4.03 -5.37 -25.14
N ILE A 159 5.13 -6.10 -24.96
CA ILE A 159 6.35 -5.61 -24.32
C ILE A 159 7.45 -5.40 -25.36
N THR A 160 8.09 -4.23 -25.33
CA THR A 160 9.28 -3.92 -26.14
C THR A 160 10.55 -4.41 -25.46
N TRP A 161 10.66 -4.16 -24.15
CA TRP A 161 11.82 -4.54 -23.34
C TRP A 161 11.45 -4.68 -21.87
N VAL A 162 12.10 -5.62 -21.17
CA VAL A 162 12.03 -5.76 -19.71
C VAL A 162 13.45 -5.80 -19.14
N GLY A 163 13.73 -4.98 -18.14
CA GLY A 163 14.89 -5.14 -17.27
C GLY A 163 14.48 -5.90 -16.02
N VAL A 164 15.23 -6.95 -15.65
CA VAL A 164 15.00 -7.75 -14.45
C VAL A 164 16.22 -7.65 -13.53
N GLU A 165 16.03 -7.08 -12.35
CA GLU A 165 17.08 -6.89 -11.34
C GLU A 165 16.66 -7.54 -10.01
N LEU A 166 17.55 -8.32 -9.40
CA LEU A 166 17.34 -8.91 -8.08
C LEU A 166 18.10 -8.10 -7.03
N ASN A 167 17.38 -7.36 -6.19
CA ASN A 167 17.96 -6.55 -5.12
C ASN A 167 17.56 -7.15 -3.76
N GLY A 168 18.50 -7.87 -3.13
CA GLY A 168 18.25 -8.52 -1.85
C GLY A 168 17.17 -9.60 -1.96
N THR A 169 16.00 -9.35 -1.39
CA THR A 169 14.84 -10.26 -1.41
C THR A 169 13.67 -9.78 -2.28
N ALA A 170 13.87 -8.71 -3.05
CA ALA A 170 12.87 -8.16 -3.97
C ALA A 170 13.34 -8.30 -5.43
N LEU A 171 12.40 -8.70 -6.30
CA LEU A 171 12.61 -8.73 -7.74
C LEU A 171 12.02 -7.45 -8.35
N HIS A 172 12.88 -6.59 -8.89
CA HIS A 172 12.47 -5.37 -9.57
C HIS A 172 12.45 -5.59 -11.07
N MET A 173 11.37 -5.15 -11.70
CA MET A 173 11.20 -5.19 -13.14
C MET A 173 10.87 -3.81 -13.68
N LYS A 174 11.59 -3.40 -14.73
CA LYS A 174 11.32 -2.17 -15.48
C LYS A 174 10.84 -2.54 -16.87
N VAL A 175 9.64 -2.13 -17.22
CA VAL A 175 8.96 -2.52 -18.45
C VAL A 175 8.85 -1.31 -19.36
N VAL A 176 9.13 -1.54 -20.65
CA VAL A 176 8.83 -0.60 -21.73
C VAL A 176 7.83 -1.28 -22.65
N GLU A 177 6.58 -0.81 -22.62
CA GLU A 177 5.51 -1.34 -23.47
C GLU A 177 5.68 -0.93 -24.94
N LYS A 178 5.12 -1.73 -25.85
CA LYS A 178 4.93 -1.32 -27.23
C LYS A 178 3.83 -0.26 -27.29
N ASN A 179 4.10 0.83 -28.00
CA ASN A 179 3.11 1.88 -28.24
C ASN A 179 2.41 1.60 -29.57
N GLU A 180 1.51 0.62 -29.58
CA GLU A 180 0.66 0.38 -30.75
C GLU A 180 -0.49 1.40 -30.78
N PRO A 181 -0.78 2.03 -31.94
CA PRO A 181 -1.97 2.83 -32.08
C PRO A 181 -3.19 1.93 -31.83
N THR A 182 -4.04 2.31 -30.89
CA THR A 182 -5.25 1.59 -30.52
C THR A 182 -6.05 1.29 -31.79
N LYS A 183 -6.24 0.01 -32.13
CA LYS A 183 -7.12 -0.38 -33.25
C LYS A 183 -8.47 0.29 -33.02
N GLU A 184 -8.92 1.10 -33.98
CA GLU A 184 -10.22 1.77 -33.89
C GLU A 184 -11.29 0.71 -33.65
N LYS A 185 -11.99 0.78 -32.51
CA LYS A 185 -13.09 -0.13 -32.20
C LYS A 185 -14.10 -0.05 -33.35
N TYR A 186 -14.52 -1.20 -33.88
CA TYR A 186 -15.57 -1.23 -34.90
C TYR A 186 -16.85 -0.65 -34.31
N VAL A 187 -17.34 0.43 -34.91
CA VAL A 187 -18.58 1.11 -34.49
C VAL A 187 -19.64 0.85 -35.54
N SER A 188 -20.80 0.34 -35.13
CA SER A 188 -21.93 0.14 -36.02
C SER A 188 -22.43 1.46 -36.62
N PRO A 189 -22.95 1.46 -37.86
CA PRO A 189 -23.57 2.64 -38.45
C PRO A 189 -24.70 3.21 -37.59
N ARG A 190 -24.77 4.55 -37.51
CA ARG A 190 -25.70 5.27 -36.63
C ARG A 190 -25.96 6.69 -37.11
N HIS A 191 -27.14 7.20 -36.76
CA HIS A 191 -27.52 8.61 -36.87
C HIS A 191 -27.12 9.38 -35.61
N ILE A 192 -27.06 10.70 -35.73
CA ILE A 192 -26.99 11.63 -34.60
C ILE A 192 -28.29 12.45 -34.60
N VAL A 193 -28.99 12.40 -33.47
CA VAL A 193 -30.23 13.13 -33.21
C VAL A 193 -30.06 14.09 -32.04
N ALA A 194 -30.94 15.08 -31.94
CA ALA A 194 -30.95 16.05 -30.85
C ALA A 194 -31.44 15.41 -29.55
N LYS A 195 -30.61 15.45 -28.50
CA LYS A 195 -30.94 14.95 -27.16
C LYS A 195 -32.01 15.81 -26.46
N LYS A 196 -32.06 17.10 -26.79
CA LYS A 196 -32.91 18.12 -26.17
C LYS A 196 -33.29 19.18 -27.20
N LYS A 197 -34.33 19.96 -26.87
CA LYS A 197 -34.68 21.17 -27.60
C LYS A 197 -33.60 22.22 -27.44
N ALA A 198 -33.07 22.76 -28.53
CA ALA A 198 -31.94 23.70 -28.51
C ALA A 198 -31.90 24.57 -29.77
N VAL A 199 -31.10 25.64 -29.73
CA VAL A 199 -30.65 26.35 -30.94
C VAL A 199 -29.18 26.03 -31.17
N ILE A 200 -28.82 25.52 -32.35
CA ILE A 200 -27.45 25.08 -32.62
C ILE A 200 -26.51 26.30 -32.62
N LYS A 201 -25.49 26.31 -31.76
CA LYS A 201 -24.48 27.38 -31.73
C LYS A 201 -23.19 26.98 -32.43
N ARG A 202 -22.76 25.73 -32.24
CA ARG A 202 -21.52 25.20 -32.80
C ARG A 202 -21.76 23.79 -33.29
N MET A 203 -21.29 23.50 -34.50
CA MET A 203 -21.46 22.19 -35.12
C MET A 203 -20.19 21.83 -35.88
N PHE A 204 -19.65 20.65 -35.59
CA PHE A 204 -18.52 20.06 -36.30
C PHE A 204 -18.84 18.60 -36.63
N VAL A 205 -18.92 18.27 -37.91
CA VAL A 205 -19.23 16.92 -38.39
C VAL A 205 -17.97 16.28 -38.95
N GLN A 206 -17.52 15.19 -38.32
CA GLN A 206 -16.36 14.41 -38.78
C GLN A 206 -16.77 13.32 -39.77
N LYS A 207 -17.90 12.64 -39.54
CA LYS A 207 -18.45 11.57 -40.39
C LYS A 207 -19.98 11.66 -40.40
N GLY A 208 -20.59 11.45 -41.57
CA GLY A 208 -22.04 11.54 -41.78
C GLY A 208 -22.45 12.79 -42.59
N GLN A 209 -23.71 12.87 -42.97
CA GLN A 209 -24.28 13.99 -43.74
C GLN A 209 -25.08 14.93 -42.81
N PRO A 210 -24.73 16.22 -42.70
CA PRO A 210 -25.46 17.16 -41.86
C PRO A 210 -26.88 17.42 -42.39
N MET A 211 -27.87 17.41 -41.51
CA MET A 211 -29.29 17.67 -41.80
C MET A 211 -29.82 18.94 -41.10
N ALA A 212 -29.05 19.51 -40.18
CA ALA A 212 -29.30 20.78 -39.51
C ALA A 212 -28.01 21.62 -39.52
N PHE A 213 -28.15 22.94 -39.36
CA PHE A 213 -27.06 23.90 -39.43
C PHE A 213 -27.01 24.82 -38.20
N VAL A 214 -25.91 25.56 -38.09
CA VAL A 214 -25.73 26.56 -37.03
C VAL A 214 -26.84 27.62 -37.13
N ASN A 215 -27.41 27.97 -35.97
CA ASN A 215 -28.58 28.82 -35.74
C ASN A 215 -29.95 28.16 -35.99
N ASP A 216 -30.00 26.90 -36.42
CA ASP A 216 -31.27 26.20 -36.53
C ASP A 216 -31.84 25.86 -35.15
N HIS A 217 -33.17 25.98 -35.06
CA HIS A 217 -33.93 25.46 -33.94
C HIS A 217 -34.18 23.98 -34.12
N VAL A 218 -33.85 23.18 -33.10
CA VAL A 218 -34.04 21.73 -33.13
C VAL A 218 -34.84 21.24 -31.94
N ASP A 219 -35.76 20.32 -32.19
CA ASP A 219 -36.54 19.64 -31.16
C ASP A 219 -35.89 18.32 -30.74
N LYS A 220 -36.24 17.84 -29.54
CA LYS A 220 -35.74 16.57 -29.04
C LYS A 220 -36.12 15.42 -29.99
N GLY A 221 -35.13 14.66 -30.42
CA GLY A 221 -35.24 13.53 -31.34
C GLY A 221 -35.04 13.89 -32.82
N GLN A 222 -34.92 15.18 -33.16
CA GLN A 222 -34.71 15.60 -34.54
C GLN A 222 -33.36 15.13 -35.10
N LEU A 223 -33.33 14.70 -36.35
CA LEU A 223 -32.12 14.25 -37.04
C LEU A 223 -31.17 15.42 -37.30
N LEU A 224 -29.96 15.36 -36.74
CA LEU A 224 -28.93 16.38 -36.91
C LEU A 224 -27.88 15.96 -37.93
N VAL A 225 -27.46 14.69 -37.90
CA VAL A 225 -26.52 14.10 -38.87
C VAL A 225 -26.99 12.71 -39.26
N SER A 226 -27.16 12.50 -40.56
CA SER A 226 -27.50 11.20 -41.12
C SER A 226 -26.26 10.31 -41.27
N GLY A 227 -26.40 9.05 -40.87
CA GLY A 227 -25.41 8.00 -41.15
C GLY A 227 -25.54 7.38 -42.54
N LEU A 228 -26.53 7.80 -43.33
CA LEU A 228 -26.70 7.43 -44.73
C LEU A 228 -26.11 8.57 -45.57
N ILE A 229 -25.09 8.27 -46.36
CA ILE A 229 -24.42 9.26 -47.22
C ILE A 229 -24.76 8.96 -48.69
N GLY A 230 -25.38 9.93 -49.36
CA GLY A 230 -25.71 9.86 -50.79
C GLY A 230 -26.92 8.98 -51.12
N ASN A 231 -27.20 8.81 -52.42
CA ASN A 231 -28.31 8.00 -52.93
C ASN A 231 -28.02 6.48 -52.95
N GLU A 232 -26.79 6.06 -52.64
CA GLU A 232 -26.34 4.67 -52.71
C GLU A 232 -25.94 4.17 -51.31
N ASP A 233 -26.92 3.79 -50.47
CA ASP A 233 -26.86 2.89 -49.29
C ASP A 233 -25.62 2.87 -48.36
N ARG A 234 -24.75 3.88 -48.41
CA ARG A 234 -23.47 3.88 -47.73
C ARG A 234 -23.67 4.27 -46.27
N LYS A 235 -23.79 3.24 -45.44
CA LYS A 235 -23.97 3.34 -44.00
C LYS A 235 -22.63 3.62 -43.30
N VAL A 236 -22.55 4.75 -42.61
CA VAL A 236 -21.41 5.13 -41.79
C VAL A 236 -21.80 5.32 -40.33
N ALA A 237 -20.85 5.13 -39.43
CA ALA A 237 -21.01 5.54 -38.05
C ALA A 237 -20.83 7.07 -37.97
N SER A 238 -21.95 7.80 -37.89
CA SER A 238 -21.90 9.26 -37.76
C SER A 238 -21.12 9.67 -36.52
N LYS A 239 -20.32 10.73 -36.68
CA LYS A 239 -19.53 11.34 -35.62
C LYS A 239 -19.51 12.84 -35.81
N ALA A 240 -20.07 13.55 -34.84
CA ALA A 240 -20.14 15.00 -34.82
C ALA A 240 -20.13 15.51 -33.37
N GLU A 241 -19.66 16.73 -33.19
CA GLU A 241 -19.75 17.50 -31.96
C GLU A 241 -20.70 18.67 -32.22
N ILE A 242 -21.82 18.70 -31.51
CA ILE A 242 -22.87 19.69 -31.73
C ILE A 242 -23.27 20.27 -30.39
N TYR A 243 -23.01 21.56 -30.22
CA TYR A 243 -23.35 22.33 -29.03
C TYR A 243 -24.53 23.24 -29.32
N GLY A 244 -25.55 23.15 -28.48
CA GLY A 244 -26.77 23.93 -28.59
C GLY A 244 -26.98 24.81 -27.36
N GLU A 245 -27.59 25.97 -27.59
CA GLU A 245 -28.12 26.84 -26.54
C GLU A 245 -29.43 26.24 -26.00
N THR A 246 -29.48 25.97 -24.69
CA THR A 246 -30.63 25.45 -23.96
C THR A 246 -30.92 26.30 -22.73
N TRP A 247 -32.12 26.17 -22.17
CA TRP A 247 -32.55 26.92 -20.98
C TRP A 247 -32.89 26.00 -19.81
N TYR A 248 -32.37 26.35 -18.63
CA TYR A 248 -32.66 25.67 -17.37
C TYR A 248 -33.33 26.60 -16.39
N LYS A 249 -34.36 26.09 -15.71
CA LYS A 249 -34.98 26.76 -14.57
C LYS A 249 -34.52 26.08 -13.28
N SER A 250 -33.96 26.85 -12.36
CA SER A 250 -33.65 26.39 -11.00
C SER A 250 -34.46 27.21 -9.99
N GLU A 251 -35.11 26.50 -9.07
CA GLU A 251 -35.89 27.09 -7.98
C GLU A 251 -35.13 26.85 -6.67
N VAL A 252 -34.72 27.93 -6.02
CA VAL A 252 -33.85 27.89 -4.84
C VAL A 252 -34.57 28.56 -3.68
N THR A 253 -34.54 27.92 -2.52
CA THR A 253 -35.07 28.49 -1.28
C THR A 253 -33.97 28.58 -0.25
N VAL A 254 -33.71 29.80 0.25
CA VAL A 254 -32.67 30.09 1.24
C VAL A 254 -33.33 30.60 2.52
N PRO A 255 -33.22 29.89 3.66
CA PRO A 255 -33.71 30.39 4.93
C PRO A 255 -32.83 31.55 5.43
N LEU A 256 -33.45 32.63 5.92
CA LEU A 256 -32.75 33.76 6.51
C LEU A 256 -32.05 33.37 7.81
N GLU A 257 -32.56 32.37 8.53
CA GLU A 257 -31.93 31.82 9.73
C GLU A 257 -31.63 30.33 9.51
N THR A 258 -30.36 29.97 9.63
CA THR A 258 -29.91 28.58 9.55
C THR A 258 -29.22 28.20 10.86
N SER A 259 -29.74 27.17 11.53
CA SER A 259 -29.05 26.55 12.67
C SER A 259 -28.13 25.43 12.18
N PHE A 260 -26.90 25.41 12.68
CA PHE A 260 -25.93 24.37 12.41
C PHE A 260 -25.23 23.98 13.70
N THR A 261 -24.93 22.70 13.83
CA THR A 261 -24.26 22.16 15.01
C THR A 261 -22.75 22.20 14.79
N LEU A 262 -22.03 22.93 15.64
CA LEU A 262 -20.57 22.97 15.68
C LEU A 262 -20.04 22.11 16.82
N TYR A 263 -18.87 21.50 16.63
CA TYR A 263 -18.16 20.82 17.73
C TYR A 263 -17.31 21.85 18.49
N THR A 264 -17.40 21.85 19.82
CA THR A 264 -16.68 22.82 20.68
C THR A 264 -15.20 22.47 20.87
N GLY A 265 -14.76 21.32 20.36
CA GLY A 265 -13.40 20.79 20.54
C GLY A 265 -13.22 19.94 21.81
N LYS A 266 -14.19 19.93 22.72
CA LYS A 266 -14.20 18.99 23.86
C LYS A 266 -14.55 17.58 23.37
N VAL A 267 -13.62 16.64 23.55
CA VAL A 267 -13.73 15.25 23.08
C VAL A 267 -13.42 14.29 24.22
N ARG A 268 -14.21 13.24 24.35
CA ARG A 268 -13.94 12.08 25.20
C ARG A 268 -13.74 10.85 24.33
N THR A 269 -12.67 10.11 24.58
CA THR A 269 -12.36 8.88 23.84
C THR A 269 -12.34 7.70 24.78
N LYS A 270 -13.13 6.68 24.48
CA LYS A 270 -13.17 5.40 25.19
C LYS A 270 -12.68 4.29 24.27
N HIS A 271 -11.95 3.36 24.85
CA HIS A 271 -11.45 2.19 24.13
C HIS A 271 -12.06 0.93 24.70
N LYS A 272 -12.66 0.12 23.83
CA LYS A 272 -13.32 -1.14 24.18
C LYS A 272 -12.75 -2.27 23.33
N LEU A 273 -12.71 -3.45 23.92
CA LEU A 273 -12.59 -4.70 23.17
C LEU A 273 -13.98 -5.32 23.10
N SER A 274 -14.48 -5.54 21.89
CA SER A 274 -15.77 -6.20 21.70
C SER A 274 -15.59 -7.62 21.18
N PHE A 275 -16.30 -8.56 21.81
CA PHE A 275 -16.42 -9.95 21.40
C PHE A 275 -17.89 -10.23 21.05
N GLY A 276 -18.22 -10.26 19.76
CA GLY A 276 -19.62 -10.35 19.31
C GLY A 276 -20.48 -9.18 19.82
N SER A 277 -21.50 -9.48 20.63
CA SER A 277 -22.42 -8.51 21.26
C SER A 277 -21.93 -7.95 22.59
N TRP A 278 -20.85 -8.49 23.16
CA TRP A 278 -20.30 -8.04 24.44
C TRP A 278 -19.12 -7.09 24.20
N GLY A 279 -19.06 -5.97 24.92
CA GLY A 279 -17.97 -4.99 24.86
C GLY A 279 -17.43 -4.67 26.24
N VAL A 280 -16.12 -4.86 26.44
CA VAL A 280 -15.44 -4.55 27.70
C VAL A 280 -14.57 -3.31 27.49
N PRO A 281 -14.86 -2.18 28.17
CA PRO A 281 -13.98 -1.02 28.16
C PRO A 281 -12.70 -1.34 28.91
N PHE A 282 -11.55 -0.94 28.35
CA PHE A 282 -10.24 -1.15 28.98
C PHE A 282 -9.46 0.15 29.16
N TRP A 283 -9.89 1.25 28.54
CA TRP A 283 -9.25 2.56 28.69
C TRP A 283 -10.24 3.71 28.47
N GLY A 284 -9.99 4.85 29.11
CA GLY A 284 -10.82 6.06 28.98
C GLY A 284 -12.09 6.04 29.84
N PHE A 285 -12.15 5.19 30.87
CA PHE A 285 -13.22 5.22 31.88
C PHE A 285 -12.80 6.13 33.05
N GLY A 286 -12.93 7.44 32.89
CA GLY A 286 -12.68 8.41 33.97
C GLY A 286 -13.90 8.58 34.89
N LEU A 287 -13.68 8.59 36.22
CA LEU A 287 -14.72 8.90 37.21
C LEU A 287 -14.95 10.42 37.40
N ASN A 288 -14.03 11.27 36.92
CA ASN A 288 -14.04 12.72 37.10
C ASN A 288 -13.93 13.47 35.76
N GLU A 289 -14.96 13.36 34.92
CA GLU A 289 -15.01 14.10 33.65
C GLU A 289 -16.23 15.03 33.63
N GLU A 290 -16.02 16.33 33.43
CA GLU A 290 -17.07 17.35 33.35
C GLU A 290 -18.11 17.05 32.27
N PRO A 291 -19.42 16.95 32.58
CA PRO A 291 -20.44 16.50 31.64
C PRO A 291 -20.40 17.30 30.33
N LEU A 292 -20.32 16.59 29.19
CA LEU A 292 -20.37 17.21 27.87
C LEU A 292 -21.79 17.72 27.61
N LYS A 293 -21.93 18.96 27.14
CA LYS A 293 -23.21 19.49 26.66
C LYS A 293 -23.51 18.90 25.27
N HIS A 294 -24.77 18.54 25.02
CA HIS A 294 -25.25 17.95 23.75
C HIS A 294 -24.24 16.97 23.08
N PRO A 295 -23.94 15.84 23.73
CA PRO A 295 -22.92 14.91 23.25
C PRO A 295 -23.36 14.20 21.97
N LYS A 296 -22.45 14.10 20.99
CA LYS A 296 -22.57 13.23 19.83
C LYS A 296 -21.51 12.14 19.89
N THR A 297 -21.93 10.88 19.82
CA THR A 297 -21.04 9.72 19.92
C THR A 297 -20.86 9.06 18.54
N GLU A 298 -19.61 8.85 18.16
CA GLU A 298 -19.18 8.15 16.96
C GLU A 298 -18.34 6.93 17.36
N GLU A 299 -18.53 5.79 16.68
CA GLU A 299 -17.80 4.56 16.96
C GLU A 299 -16.98 4.12 15.74
N GLU A 300 -15.68 3.92 15.94
CA GLU A 300 -14.76 3.34 14.96
C GLU A 300 -14.45 1.90 15.36
N LYS A 301 -14.92 0.94 14.57
CA LYS A 301 -14.75 -0.51 14.83
C LYS A 301 -13.68 -1.11 13.93
N HIS A 302 -12.64 -1.65 14.55
CA HIS A 302 -11.51 -2.31 13.88
C HIS A 302 -11.51 -3.81 14.18
N PRO A 303 -12.04 -4.66 13.28
CA PRO A 303 -12.02 -6.11 13.45
C PRO A 303 -10.59 -6.66 13.32
N PHE A 304 -10.21 -7.54 14.24
CA PHE A 304 -8.95 -8.26 14.09
C PHE A 304 -9.07 -9.31 12.98
N GLN A 305 -8.02 -9.43 12.17
CA GLN A 305 -7.94 -10.38 11.07
C GLN A 305 -6.74 -11.29 11.25
N PHE A 306 -6.92 -12.57 10.95
CA PHE A 306 -5.85 -13.56 10.95
C PHE A 306 -6.02 -14.45 9.72
N LEU A 307 -4.99 -14.52 8.85
CA LEU A 307 -5.02 -15.31 7.61
C LEU A 307 -6.25 -15.05 6.73
N GLY A 308 -6.73 -13.80 6.67
CA GLY A 308 -7.92 -13.40 5.90
C GLY A 308 -9.27 -13.72 6.56
N LEU A 309 -9.27 -14.39 7.72
CA LEU A 309 -10.48 -14.66 8.51
C LEU A 309 -10.72 -13.52 9.50
N LYS A 310 -11.95 -12.99 9.54
CA LYS A 310 -12.39 -11.99 10.52
C LYS A 310 -12.61 -12.67 11.87
N LEU A 311 -11.80 -12.32 12.86
CA LEU A 311 -11.95 -12.84 14.22
C LEU A 311 -13.20 -12.24 14.88
N PRO A 312 -13.83 -12.95 15.84
CA PRO A 312 -14.97 -12.44 16.60
C PRO A 312 -14.59 -11.32 17.59
N VAL A 313 -13.30 -10.95 17.68
CA VAL A 313 -12.77 -9.86 18.51
C VAL A 313 -12.55 -8.63 17.62
N SER A 314 -12.98 -7.47 18.09
CA SER A 314 -12.65 -6.18 17.47
C SER A 314 -12.30 -5.13 18.50
N TYR A 315 -11.39 -4.25 18.14
CA TYR A 315 -11.11 -3.04 18.88
C TYR A 315 -12.15 -1.97 18.48
N VAL A 316 -12.77 -1.32 19.46
CA VAL A 316 -13.76 -0.25 19.24
C VAL A 316 -13.24 1.00 19.93
N LYS A 317 -13.12 2.07 19.15
CA LYS A 317 -12.80 3.41 19.63
C LYS A 317 -14.07 4.25 19.57
N GLU A 318 -14.60 4.61 20.73
CA GLU A 318 -15.79 5.44 20.87
C GLU A 318 -15.33 6.88 21.14
N GLN A 319 -15.75 7.81 20.30
CA GLN A 319 -15.49 9.24 20.47
C GLN A 319 -16.79 9.98 20.72
N THR A 320 -16.91 10.60 21.89
CA THR A 320 -18.03 11.48 22.22
C THR A 320 -17.55 12.93 22.15
N ARG A 321 -18.18 13.74 21.32
CA ARG A 321 -17.85 15.16 21.10
C ARG A 321 -18.98 16.04 21.63
N GLU A 322 -18.63 17.08 22.36
CA GLU A 322 -19.57 18.14 22.74
C GLU A 322 -19.89 19.02 21.53
N SER A 323 -21.15 19.36 21.40
CA SER A 323 -21.63 20.15 20.29
C SER A 323 -22.52 21.29 20.75
N GLU A 324 -22.48 22.40 20.01
CA GLU A 324 -23.30 23.57 20.27
C GLU A 324 -24.00 23.99 18.98
N THR A 325 -25.26 24.41 19.12
CA THR A 325 -26.04 24.92 18.00
C THR A 325 -25.70 26.40 17.82
N SER A 326 -25.09 26.74 16.69
CA SER A 326 -24.90 28.12 16.28
C SER A 326 -25.97 28.49 15.25
N VAL A 327 -26.51 29.70 15.35
CA VAL A 327 -27.47 30.25 14.39
C VAL A 327 -26.73 31.26 13.52
N ARG A 328 -26.77 31.06 12.21
CA ARG A 328 -26.31 32.04 11.23
C ARG A 328 -27.52 32.71 10.62
N THR A 329 -27.56 34.03 10.75
CA THR A 329 -28.57 34.87 10.14
C THR A 329 -27.99 35.52 8.88
N TYR A 330 -28.71 35.42 7.78
CA TYR A 330 -28.43 36.10 6.53
C TYR A 330 -29.25 37.39 6.44
N THR A 331 -28.63 38.43 5.90
CA THR A 331 -29.40 39.54 5.33
C THR A 331 -30.12 39.09 4.06
N LYS A 332 -31.12 39.85 3.61
CA LYS A 332 -31.86 39.54 2.37
C LYS A 332 -30.91 39.44 1.17
N ASP A 333 -29.97 40.38 1.05
CA ASP A 333 -29.04 40.43 -0.07
C ASP A 333 -28.05 39.26 -0.04
N GLU A 334 -27.53 38.91 1.14
CA GLU A 334 -26.67 37.74 1.28
C GLU A 334 -27.41 36.43 0.95
N ALA A 335 -28.67 36.31 1.36
CA ALA A 335 -29.50 35.15 1.03
C ALA A 335 -29.78 35.06 -0.47
N VAL A 336 -29.96 36.19 -1.16
CA VAL A 336 -30.10 36.24 -2.63
C VAL A 336 -28.83 35.77 -3.31
N GLN A 337 -27.66 36.30 -2.91
CA GLN A 337 -26.37 35.90 -3.49
C GLN A 337 -26.05 34.42 -3.23
N ALA A 338 -26.34 33.93 -2.02
CA ALA A 338 -26.23 32.51 -1.70
C ALA A 338 -27.17 31.66 -2.56
N GLY A 339 -28.39 32.14 -2.81
CA GLY A 339 -29.38 31.50 -3.66
C GLY A 339 -28.96 31.40 -5.14
N ILE A 340 -28.39 32.48 -5.69
CA ILE A 340 -27.81 32.50 -7.04
C ILE A 340 -26.69 31.47 -7.14
N LYS A 341 -25.77 31.45 -6.18
CA LYS A 341 -24.67 30.49 -6.13
C LYS A 341 -25.17 29.04 -6.05
N MET A 342 -26.17 28.77 -5.23
CA MET A 342 -26.77 27.43 -5.11
C MET A 342 -27.47 27.00 -6.40
N GLY A 343 -28.20 27.91 -7.05
CA GLY A 343 -28.87 27.62 -8.33
C GLY A 343 -27.88 27.29 -9.42
N ARG A 344 -26.77 28.03 -9.50
CA ARG A 344 -25.69 27.75 -10.46
C ARG A 344 -25.07 26.37 -10.24
N GLN A 345 -24.78 26.02 -8.99
CA GLN A 345 -24.25 24.69 -8.64
C GLN A 345 -25.23 23.55 -8.96
N ASP A 346 -26.53 23.77 -8.80
CA ASP A 346 -27.57 22.80 -9.18
C ASP A 346 -27.58 22.57 -10.71
N VAL A 347 -27.49 23.63 -11.51
CA VAL A 347 -27.39 23.51 -12.98
C VAL A 347 -26.09 22.84 -13.40
N GLU A 348 -24.93 23.26 -12.86
CA GLU A 348 -23.62 22.66 -13.18
C GLU A 348 -23.58 21.16 -12.87
N LYS A 349 -24.21 20.72 -11.77
CA LYS A 349 -24.36 19.28 -11.45
C LYS A 349 -25.18 18.52 -12.48
N ARG A 350 -26.23 19.14 -13.06
CA ARG A 350 -27.08 18.52 -14.09
C ARG A 350 -26.37 18.41 -15.45
N LEU A 351 -25.37 19.25 -15.70
CA LEU A 351 -24.61 19.28 -16.96
C LEU A 351 -23.50 18.21 -17.04
N SER A 352 -23.19 17.51 -15.95
CA SER A 352 -22.19 16.43 -15.90
C SER A 352 -20.83 16.80 -16.53
N GLY A 353 -20.47 18.09 -16.54
CA GLY A 353 -19.19 18.61 -17.04
C GLY A 353 -19.09 18.87 -18.56
N SER A 354 -20.15 18.66 -19.36
CA SER A 354 -20.10 18.82 -20.83
C SER A 354 -20.80 20.11 -21.35
N GLY A 355 -20.99 21.11 -20.51
CA GLY A 355 -21.65 22.36 -20.88
C GLY A 355 -21.25 23.54 -20.00
N GLU A 356 -21.47 24.75 -20.52
CA GLU A 356 -21.09 26.02 -19.92
C GLU A 356 -22.31 26.92 -19.75
N VAL A 357 -22.45 27.53 -18.57
CA VAL A 357 -23.49 28.53 -18.29
C VAL A 357 -23.05 29.87 -18.90
N GLU A 358 -23.75 30.34 -19.92
CA GLU A 358 -23.45 31.59 -20.63
C GLU A 358 -24.04 32.81 -19.90
N SER A 359 -25.28 32.70 -19.44
CA SER A 359 -25.95 33.76 -18.69
C SER A 359 -26.94 33.23 -17.66
N GLU A 360 -27.22 34.06 -16.65
CA GLU A 360 -28.20 33.78 -15.61
C GLU A 360 -29.09 35.01 -15.40
N LYS A 361 -30.39 34.79 -15.22
CA LYS A 361 -31.38 35.84 -15.00
C LYS A 361 -32.36 35.44 -13.90
N VAL A 362 -32.42 36.25 -12.85
CA VAL A 362 -33.44 36.08 -11.80
C VAL A 362 -34.79 36.54 -12.36
N LEU A 363 -35.73 35.60 -12.50
CA LEU A 363 -37.07 35.87 -13.00
C LEU A 363 -38.00 36.33 -11.87
N HIS A 364 -37.84 35.76 -10.68
CA HIS A 364 -38.68 36.07 -9.54
C HIS A 364 -37.88 35.97 -8.24
N GLN A 365 -38.14 36.93 -7.34
CA GLN A 365 -37.60 36.99 -5.99
C GLN A 365 -38.75 37.30 -5.04
N SER A 366 -38.98 36.42 -4.07
CA SER A 366 -39.94 36.66 -2.99
C SER A 366 -39.35 36.32 -1.63
N VAL A 367 -39.85 36.99 -0.59
CA VAL A 367 -39.49 36.72 0.80
C VAL A 367 -40.75 36.36 1.55
N GLU A 368 -40.88 35.09 1.92
CA GLU A 368 -42.05 34.54 2.60
C GLU A 368 -41.59 33.68 3.78
N ASN A 369 -42.23 33.85 4.94
CA ASN A 369 -42.01 33.01 6.13
C ASN A 369 -40.52 32.85 6.51
N GLY A 370 -39.76 33.95 6.48
CA GLY A 370 -38.32 33.94 6.83
C GLY A 370 -37.42 33.24 5.81
N LYS A 371 -37.91 32.99 4.58
CA LYS A 371 -37.14 32.37 3.49
C LYS A 371 -37.17 33.24 2.25
N VAL A 372 -36.03 33.32 1.56
CA VAL A 372 -35.92 33.92 0.23
C VAL A 372 -36.12 32.81 -0.81
N LYS A 373 -37.10 32.97 -1.69
CA LYS A 373 -37.34 32.09 -2.84
C LYS A 373 -36.89 32.79 -4.11
N LEU A 374 -36.07 32.10 -4.90
CA LEU A 374 -35.58 32.59 -6.18
C LEU A 374 -35.98 31.62 -7.29
N ILE A 375 -36.44 32.17 -8.40
CA ILE A 375 -36.57 31.46 -9.67
C ILE A 375 -35.54 32.05 -10.62
N ILE A 376 -34.58 31.24 -11.04
CA ILE A 376 -33.46 31.68 -11.88
C ILE A 376 -33.49 30.89 -13.19
N LEU A 377 -33.42 31.61 -14.29
CA LEU A 377 -33.30 31.08 -15.63
C LEU A 377 -31.83 31.13 -16.06
N TYR A 378 -31.30 30.01 -16.52
CA TYR A 378 -29.93 29.88 -17.01
C TYR A 378 -29.94 29.57 -18.50
N GLN A 379 -29.12 30.31 -19.25
CA GLN A 379 -28.79 30.02 -20.64
C GLN A 379 -27.50 29.20 -20.65
N VAL A 380 -27.54 28.03 -21.28
CA VAL A 380 -26.46 27.05 -21.24
C VAL A 380 -26.10 26.61 -22.65
N ILE A 381 -24.81 26.53 -22.94
CA ILE A 381 -24.29 25.89 -24.14
C ILE A 381 -23.81 24.49 -23.73
N GLU A 382 -24.51 23.45 -24.20
CA GLU A 382 -24.19 22.05 -23.86
C GLU A 382 -24.16 21.16 -25.10
N ASP A 383 -23.53 20.00 -24.98
CA ASP A 383 -23.61 18.94 -25.99
C ASP A 383 -25.05 18.41 -26.10
N ILE A 384 -25.62 18.54 -27.30
CA ILE A 384 -26.97 18.11 -27.63
C ILE A 384 -27.00 16.81 -28.46
N VAL A 385 -25.88 16.10 -28.58
CA VAL A 385 -25.76 14.88 -29.38
C VAL A 385 -26.32 13.66 -28.65
N GLN A 386 -27.13 12.88 -29.37
CA GLN A 386 -27.52 11.53 -29.00
C GLN A 386 -27.41 10.63 -30.22
N THR A 387 -26.83 9.44 -30.08
CA THR A 387 -26.69 8.49 -31.20
C THR A 387 -27.85 7.51 -31.25
N THR A 388 -28.38 7.27 -32.46
CA THR A 388 -29.46 6.30 -32.71
C THR A 388 -28.98 5.29 -33.76
N PRO A 389 -29.13 3.97 -33.54
CA PRO A 389 -28.74 2.97 -34.54
C PRO A 389 -29.58 3.11 -35.81
N ILE A 390 -29.03 2.72 -36.96
CA ILE A 390 -29.80 2.65 -38.23
C ILE A 390 -30.62 1.35 -38.20
N VAL A 391 -31.94 1.45 -38.07
CA VAL A 391 -32.86 0.31 -38.16
C VAL A 391 -33.32 0.17 -39.61
N GLN A 392 -33.48 -1.07 -40.10
CA GLN A 392 -33.87 -1.32 -41.47
C GLN A 392 -35.36 -1.03 -41.66
N GLY A 393 -35.70 0.13 -42.25
CA GLY A 393 -37.09 0.55 -42.52
C GLY A 393 -37.39 2.05 -42.41
N ASP A 394 -36.42 2.87 -41.98
CA ASP A 394 -36.52 4.33 -41.91
C ASP A 394 -36.23 5.05 -43.24
#